data_AF-B8C9E9-F1
#
_entry.id   AF-B8C9E9-F1
#
_cell.length_a   1.000
_cell.length_b   1.000
_cell.length_c   1.000
_cell.angle_alpha   90.00
_cell.angle_beta   90.00
_cell.angle_gamma   90.00
#
_symmetry.space_group_name_H-M   'P 1'
#
loop_
_entity.id
_entity.type
_entity.pdbx_description
1 polymer ?
#
loop_
_entity_poly.entity_id
_entity_poly.type
_entity_poly.pdbx_seq_one_letter_code
_entity_poly.pdbx_strand_id
1 'polypeptide(L)'
;DPADLSSIAYRLLMTNPNALHVLRSKMKHIIVDEYQDMSVSQHSLLRLIRSYSVPNLFCAGDTSQSIYGWRGAAPSLTVDGFRRDYPQGIVAPLDTNYRLPSDILEAATMLLPAASQEEILWNSGVSDCVSSFDVSPAASEKIAATVIQSVLSQRCCEKTRDITVDNGLRFGESLLLSKGMQELDSTFVASTIRRRPTPTIPMKPATIMTMHRSKGEEFDDIYLVGWSEGEFPHPEAVSSSRVHEERRLAYVALTRARQ
;
A
#
# COMPACT_ATOMS: atom_id res chain seq x y z
N ASP A 1 -17.23 -12.99 -9.10
CA ASP A 1 -16.43 -11.99 -8.37
C ASP A 1 -16.06 -12.58 -7.01
N PRO A 2 -14.79 -12.62 -6.58
CA PRO A 2 -14.41 -13.09 -5.24
C PRO A 2 -15.16 -12.41 -4.08
N ALA A 3 -15.58 -11.14 -4.24
CA ALA A 3 -16.43 -10.46 -3.25
C ALA A 3 -17.80 -11.14 -3.10
N ASP A 4 -18.29 -11.75 -4.18
CA ASP A 4 -19.52 -12.54 -4.19
C ASP A 4 -19.38 -13.80 -3.33
N LEU A 5 -18.21 -14.45 -3.29
CA LEU A 5 -18.02 -15.67 -2.48
C LEU A 5 -18.21 -15.42 -0.98
N SER A 6 -17.69 -14.31 -0.45
CA SER A 6 -17.85 -13.98 0.97
C SER A 6 -19.31 -13.64 1.28
N SER A 7 -19.98 -12.92 0.39
CA SER A 7 -21.41 -12.58 0.52
C SER A 7 -22.32 -13.81 0.40
N ILE A 8 -22.03 -14.73 -0.53
CA ILE A 8 -22.71 -16.02 -0.69
C ILE A 8 -22.50 -16.88 0.55
N ALA A 9 -21.27 -17.00 1.04
CA ALA A 9 -20.97 -17.77 2.25
C ALA A 9 -21.72 -17.20 3.47
N TYR A 10 -21.73 -15.87 3.63
CA TYR A 10 -22.51 -15.20 4.67
C TYR A 10 -24.01 -15.54 4.58
N ARG A 11 -24.62 -15.39 3.40
CA ARG A 11 -26.05 -15.71 3.17
C ARG A 11 -26.37 -17.19 3.42
N LEU A 12 -25.50 -18.10 2.98
CA LEU A 12 -25.65 -19.53 3.19
C LEU A 12 -25.62 -19.87 4.69
N LEU A 13 -24.63 -19.37 5.42
CA LEU A 13 -24.47 -19.65 6.84
C LEU A 13 -25.57 -18.98 7.68
N MET A 14 -26.10 -17.84 7.22
CA MET A 14 -27.24 -17.19 7.89
C MET A 14 -28.54 -17.98 7.75
N THR A 15 -28.77 -18.59 6.60
CA THR A 15 -29.99 -19.36 6.33
C THR A 15 -29.88 -20.83 6.72
N ASN A 16 -28.68 -21.34 7.01
CA ASN A 16 -28.44 -22.72 7.40
C ASN A 16 -27.68 -22.85 8.74
N PRO A 17 -28.41 -22.83 9.88
CA PRO A 17 -27.81 -22.94 11.21
C PRO A 17 -27.01 -24.23 11.43
N ASN A 18 -27.42 -25.34 10.80
CA ASN A 18 -26.71 -26.62 10.90
C ASN A 18 -25.32 -26.52 10.25
N ALA A 19 -25.23 -25.92 9.05
CA ALA A 19 -23.95 -25.68 8.40
C ALA A 19 -23.04 -24.77 9.23
N LEU A 20 -23.59 -23.69 9.80
CA LEU A 20 -22.85 -22.80 10.70
C LEU A 20 -22.36 -23.51 11.96
N HIS A 21 -23.18 -24.38 12.56
CA HIS A 21 -22.79 -25.17 13.73
C HIS A 21 -21.64 -26.13 13.40
N VAL A 22 -21.75 -26.88 12.30
CA VAL A 22 -20.69 -27.79 11.84
C VAL A 22 -19.40 -27.04 11.49
N LEU A 23 -19.50 -25.85 10.91
CA LEU A 23 -18.33 -25.02 10.63
C LEU A 23 -17.66 -24.57 11.93
N ARG A 24 -18.43 -24.00 12.87
CA ARG A 24 -17.93 -23.55 14.17
C ARG A 24 -17.29 -24.69 14.99
N SER A 25 -17.86 -25.90 14.95
CA SER A 25 -17.30 -27.03 15.71
C SER A 25 -15.93 -27.50 15.21
N LYS A 26 -15.57 -27.15 13.97
CA LYS A 26 -14.25 -27.45 13.39
C LYS A 26 -13.18 -26.41 13.72
N MET A 27 -13.56 -25.25 14.26
CA MET A 27 -12.63 -24.14 14.48
C MET A 27 -12.50 -23.81 15.96
N LYS A 28 -11.26 -23.70 16.43
CA LYS A 28 -10.95 -23.24 17.79
C LYS A 28 -10.32 -21.84 17.79
N HIS A 29 -9.65 -21.50 16.70
CA HIS A 29 -8.90 -20.25 16.52
C HIS A 29 -9.19 -19.69 15.13
N ILE A 30 -9.30 -18.37 15.04
CA ILE A 30 -9.37 -17.60 13.81
C ILE A 30 -8.25 -16.57 13.87
N ILE A 31 -7.41 -16.54 12.84
CA ILE A 31 -6.35 -15.57 12.67
C ILE A 31 -6.68 -14.79 11.40
N VAL A 32 -6.68 -13.47 11.53
CA VAL A 32 -6.88 -12.56 10.41
C VAL A 32 -5.65 -11.68 10.30
N ASP A 33 -4.94 -11.86 9.19
CA ASP A 33 -3.85 -10.97 8.79
C ASP A 33 -4.40 -9.88 7.85
N GLU A 34 -3.69 -8.77 7.72
CA GLU A 34 -4.11 -7.61 6.92
C GLU A 34 -5.56 -7.17 7.22
N TYR A 35 -5.91 -7.06 8.50
CA TYR A 35 -7.29 -6.78 8.95
C TYR A 35 -7.90 -5.52 8.31
N GLN A 36 -7.08 -4.54 7.97
CA GLN A 36 -7.45 -3.33 7.24
C GLN A 36 -8.02 -3.55 5.84
N ASP A 37 -7.71 -4.67 5.19
CA ASP A 37 -8.14 -4.96 3.82
C ASP A 37 -9.46 -5.74 3.77
N MET A 38 -10.03 -6.08 4.93
CA MET A 38 -11.31 -6.76 5.00
C MET A 38 -12.44 -5.87 4.48
N SER A 39 -13.22 -6.42 3.56
CA SER A 39 -14.47 -5.82 3.12
C SER A 39 -15.58 -5.95 4.17
N VAL A 40 -16.62 -5.12 4.06
CA VAL A 40 -17.82 -5.19 4.92
C VAL A 40 -18.43 -6.60 4.98
N SER A 41 -18.49 -7.30 3.85
CA SER A 41 -19.04 -8.67 3.78
C SER A 41 -18.15 -9.67 4.51
N GLN A 42 -16.82 -9.52 4.42
CA GLN A 42 -15.89 -10.38 5.15
C GLN A 42 -15.96 -10.12 6.66
N HIS A 43 -16.07 -8.86 7.11
CA HIS A 43 -16.32 -8.55 8.52
C HIS A 43 -17.62 -9.19 9.03
N SER A 44 -18.69 -9.08 8.24
CA SER A 44 -19.99 -9.68 8.57
C SER A 44 -19.90 -11.21 8.69
N LEU A 45 -19.18 -11.85 7.77
CA LEU A 45 -18.91 -13.29 7.81
C LEU A 45 -18.06 -13.69 9.02
N LEU A 46 -16.99 -12.94 9.33
CA LEU A 46 -16.15 -13.17 10.49
C LEU A 46 -16.95 -13.10 11.79
N ARG A 47 -17.81 -12.07 11.94
CA ARG A 47 -18.70 -11.93 13.10
C ARG A 47 -19.71 -13.05 13.18
N LEU A 48 -20.25 -13.49 12.04
CA LEU A 48 -21.18 -14.61 12.01
C LEU A 48 -20.49 -15.91 12.42
N ILE A 49 -19.28 -16.18 11.94
CA ILE A 49 -18.55 -17.39 12.28
C ILE A 49 -18.10 -17.36 13.74
N ARG A 50 -17.54 -16.23 14.19
CA ARG A 50 -17.06 -16.03 15.56
C ARG A 50 -18.24 -16.09 16.54
N SER A 51 -18.27 -17.12 17.39
CA SER A 51 -19.22 -17.26 18.50
C SER A 51 -18.50 -17.73 19.75
N TYR A 52 -19.17 -17.76 20.91
CA TYR A 52 -18.62 -18.31 22.16
C TYR A 52 -17.90 -19.66 21.98
N SER A 53 -18.38 -20.53 21.07
CA SER A 53 -17.78 -21.84 20.78
C SER A 53 -16.49 -21.79 19.94
N VAL A 54 -16.16 -20.63 19.35
CA VAL A 54 -14.90 -20.36 18.63
C VAL A 54 -14.22 -19.19 19.35
N PRO A 55 -13.62 -19.38 20.53
CA PRO A 55 -13.31 -18.28 21.44
C PRO A 55 -12.11 -17.43 21.00
N ASN A 56 -11.20 -17.96 20.20
CA ASN A 56 -9.93 -17.29 19.96
C ASN A 56 -9.94 -16.60 18.60
N LEU A 57 -10.02 -15.27 18.62
CA LEU A 57 -9.85 -14.42 17.44
C LEU A 57 -8.60 -13.58 17.64
N PHE A 58 -7.68 -13.63 16.69
CA PHE A 58 -6.52 -12.74 16.62
C PHE A 58 -6.56 -12.00 15.28
N CYS A 59 -6.48 -10.68 15.34
CA CYS A 59 -6.42 -9.83 14.15
C CYS A 59 -5.14 -9.00 14.20
N ALA A 60 -4.38 -8.98 13.11
CA ALA A 60 -3.26 -8.08 12.92
C ALA A 60 -3.56 -7.15 11.74
N GLY A 61 -3.19 -5.88 11.87
CA GLY A 61 -3.41 -4.92 10.80
C GLY A 61 -2.99 -3.49 11.14
N ASP A 62 -2.95 -2.66 10.11
CA ASP A 62 -2.61 -1.24 10.15
C ASP A 62 -3.70 -0.44 9.43
N THR A 63 -4.52 0.28 10.20
CA THR A 63 -5.61 1.13 9.71
C THR A 63 -5.13 2.18 8.71
N SER A 64 -3.90 2.67 8.88
CA SER A 64 -3.27 3.66 8.00
C SER A 64 -2.92 3.09 6.63
N GLN A 65 -2.90 1.77 6.48
CA GLN A 65 -2.71 1.08 5.19
C GLN A 65 -4.03 0.64 4.52
N SER A 66 -5.19 1.04 5.04
CA SER A 66 -6.49 0.78 4.43
C SER A 66 -6.72 1.62 3.17
N ILE A 67 -6.30 1.11 2.00
CA ILE A 67 -6.33 1.83 0.70
C ILE A 67 -7.18 1.14 -0.39
N TYR A 68 -7.94 0.11 -0.03
CA TYR A 68 -8.82 -0.60 -0.96
C TYR A 68 -10.30 -0.27 -0.72
N GLY A 69 -10.64 1.01 -0.51
CA GLY A 69 -12.02 1.45 -0.28
C GLY A 69 -12.97 1.07 -1.40
N TRP A 70 -12.49 1.09 -2.65
CA TRP A 70 -13.22 0.61 -3.83
C TRP A 70 -13.52 -0.90 -3.84
N ARG A 71 -12.80 -1.70 -3.03
CA ARG A 71 -13.11 -3.12 -2.75
C ARG A 71 -13.99 -3.31 -1.52
N GLY A 72 -14.46 -2.22 -0.91
CA GLY A 72 -15.30 -2.23 0.28
C GLY A 72 -14.54 -2.32 1.60
N ALA A 73 -13.21 -2.13 1.59
CA ALA A 73 -12.44 -1.99 2.83
C ALA A 73 -12.85 -0.69 3.53
N ALA A 74 -13.05 -0.75 4.84
CA ALA A 74 -13.50 0.38 5.63
C ALA A 74 -12.61 0.53 6.86
N PRO A 75 -11.79 1.60 6.96
CA PRO A 75 -10.93 1.82 8.12
C PRO A 75 -11.70 1.81 9.45
N SER A 76 -12.96 2.29 9.44
CA SER A 76 -13.83 2.29 10.63
C SER A 76 -14.25 0.90 11.12
N LEU A 77 -14.07 -0.15 10.31
CA LEU A 77 -14.33 -1.53 10.70
C LEU A 77 -13.10 -2.23 11.31
N THR A 78 -11.94 -1.58 11.30
CA THR A 78 -10.69 -2.11 11.86
C THR A 78 -10.69 -2.02 13.39
N VAL A 79 -9.86 -1.16 13.99
CA VAL A 79 -9.73 -1.04 15.45
C VAL A 79 -11.06 -0.62 16.10
N ASP A 80 -11.73 0.40 15.57
CA ASP A 80 -13.00 0.88 16.13
C ASP A 80 -14.12 -0.15 15.98
N GLY A 81 -14.18 -0.80 14.81
CA GLY A 81 -15.09 -1.91 14.55
C GLY A 81 -14.86 -3.08 15.49
N PHE A 82 -13.59 -3.45 15.72
CA PHE A 82 -13.20 -4.52 16.63
C PHE A 82 -13.61 -4.21 18.07
N ARG A 83 -13.34 -3.00 18.58
CA ARG A 83 -13.76 -2.58 19.93
C ARG A 83 -15.27 -2.65 20.11
N ARG A 84 -16.02 -2.25 19.09
CA ARG A 84 -17.49 -2.31 19.10
C ARG A 84 -18.00 -3.75 19.06
N ASP A 85 -17.43 -4.58 18.18
CA ASP A 85 -17.95 -5.92 17.91
C ASP A 85 -17.45 -6.96 18.94
N TYR A 86 -16.32 -6.68 19.60
CA TYR A 86 -15.67 -7.52 20.62
C TYR A 86 -15.20 -6.65 21.82
N PRO A 87 -16.12 -6.15 22.67
CA PRO A 87 -15.78 -5.23 23.76
C PRO A 87 -14.85 -5.84 24.84
N GLN A 88 -14.83 -7.17 24.96
CA GLN A 88 -13.89 -7.91 25.81
C GLN A 88 -12.54 -8.19 25.15
N GLY A 89 -12.40 -7.87 23.86
CA GLY A 89 -11.17 -8.05 23.10
C GLY A 89 -10.11 -7.05 23.53
N ILE A 90 -8.85 -7.46 23.43
CA ILE A 90 -7.70 -6.60 23.74
C ILE A 90 -7.20 -6.00 22.44
N VAL A 91 -7.09 -4.68 22.40
CA VAL A 91 -6.38 -3.97 21.33
C VAL A 91 -5.01 -3.59 21.88
N ALA A 92 -3.97 -4.15 21.30
CA ALA A 92 -2.59 -3.87 21.66
C ALA A 92 -1.90 -3.13 20.49
N PRO A 93 -1.61 -1.83 20.61
CA PRO A 93 -0.81 -1.13 19.60
C PRO A 93 0.63 -1.67 19.62
N LEU A 94 1.23 -1.76 18.43
CA LEU A 94 2.65 -2.06 18.25
C LEU A 94 3.34 -0.79 17.77
N ASP A 95 4.06 -0.14 18.67
CA ASP A 95 4.63 1.20 18.49
C ASP A 95 6.04 1.20 17.89
N THR A 96 6.71 0.05 17.91
CA THR A 96 8.10 -0.05 17.47
C THR A 96 8.18 -0.47 16.01
N ASN A 97 8.69 0.44 15.17
CA ASN A 97 9.00 0.15 13.78
C ASN A 97 10.45 -0.34 13.63
N TYR A 98 10.64 -1.49 12.99
CA TYR A 98 11.96 -2.09 12.73
C TYR A 98 12.35 -2.06 11.25
N ARG A 99 11.45 -1.58 10.38
CA ARG A 99 11.57 -1.65 8.92
C ARG A 99 12.03 -0.33 8.32
N LEU A 100 11.50 0.78 8.81
CA LEU A 100 11.67 2.10 8.22
C LEU A 100 12.65 2.95 9.02
N PRO A 101 13.53 3.69 8.34
CA PRO A 101 14.21 4.84 8.92
C PRO A 101 13.22 5.83 9.56
N SER A 102 13.65 6.49 10.64
CA SER A 102 12.78 7.38 11.43
C SER A 102 12.28 8.58 10.63
N ASP A 103 13.13 9.14 9.76
CA ASP A 103 12.80 10.26 8.89
C ASP A 103 11.72 9.93 7.85
N ILE A 104 11.80 8.76 7.22
CA ILE A 104 10.76 8.25 6.30
C ILE A 104 9.46 8.01 7.05
N LEU A 105 9.53 7.40 8.23
CA LEU A 105 8.35 7.14 9.06
C LEU A 105 7.68 8.44 9.49
N GLU A 106 8.46 9.45 9.90
CA GLU A 106 7.96 10.77 10.28
C GLU A 106 7.30 11.47 9.10
N ALA A 107 7.98 11.54 7.95
CA ALA A 107 7.44 12.15 6.74
C ALA A 107 6.14 11.49 6.30
N ALA A 108 6.07 10.14 6.34
CA ALA A 108 4.86 9.40 6.02
C ALA A 108 3.73 9.70 7.03
N THR A 109 4.04 9.73 8.32
CA THR A 109 3.07 9.96 9.40
C THR A 109 2.47 11.36 9.35
N MET A 110 3.23 12.37 8.92
CA MET A 110 2.72 13.74 8.72
C MET A 110 1.55 13.81 7.73
N LEU A 111 1.42 12.83 6.83
CA LEU A 111 0.33 12.76 5.85
C LEU A 111 -0.98 12.27 6.47
N LEU A 112 -0.92 11.56 7.60
CA LEU A 112 -2.08 11.01 8.28
C LEU A 112 -2.80 12.07 9.14
N PRO A 113 -4.08 11.88 9.50
CA PRO A 113 -4.78 12.77 10.43
C PRO A 113 -4.11 12.82 11.81
N ALA A 114 -4.22 13.95 12.52
CA ALA A 114 -3.59 14.16 13.83
C ALA A 114 -3.84 13.05 14.86
N ALA A 115 -5.04 12.47 14.90
CA ALA A 115 -5.38 11.36 15.78
C ALA A 115 -4.53 10.09 15.54
N SER A 116 -3.95 9.94 14.35
CA SER A 116 -3.04 8.85 13.98
C SER A 116 -1.57 9.20 14.18
N GLN A 117 -1.25 10.46 14.48
CA GLN A 117 0.13 10.95 14.65
C GLN A 117 0.63 10.77 16.09
N GLU A 118 -0.26 10.88 17.09
CA GLU A 118 0.09 10.75 18.52
C GLU A 118 0.58 9.33 18.91
N GLU A 119 0.20 8.29 18.16
CA GLU A 119 0.64 6.91 18.39
C GLU A 119 2.04 6.59 17.82
N ILE A 120 2.59 7.41 16.91
CA ILE A 120 3.76 7.03 16.07
C ILE A 120 5.02 7.87 16.35
N LEU A 121 4.88 9.09 16.88
CA LEU A 121 5.99 10.04 17.08
C LEU A 121 6.79 9.77 18.37
N TRP A 122 7.69 8.77 18.39
CA TRP A 122 8.51 8.49 19.58
C TRP A 122 10.03 8.35 19.40
N ASN A 123 10.59 8.52 18.19
CA ASN A 123 12.05 8.51 18.02
C ASN A 123 12.51 9.40 16.85
N SER A 124 12.61 10.71 17.08
CA SER A 124 13.13 11.67 16.12
C SER A 124 14.65 11.78 16.20
N GLY A 125 15.34 11.00 15.38
CA GLY A 125 16.71 11.28 14.95
C GLY A 125 16.69 11.94 13.58
N VAL A 126 17.40 13.06 13.43
CA VAL A 126 17.52 13.78 12.16
C VAL A 126 18.40 12.97 11.19
N SER A 127 17.83 12.59 10.06
CA SER A 127 18.54 11.97 8.93
C SER A 127 18.04 12.63 7.63
N ASP A 128 18.93 12.75 6.64
CA ASP A 128 18.72 13.48 5.38
C ASP A 128 18.11 12.60 4.26
N CYS A 129 17.35 11.52 4.57
CA CYS A 129 16.88 10.58 3.54
C CYS A 129 15.73 11.10 2.65
N VAL A 130 15.03 12.17 3.04
CA VAL A 130 13.89 12.69 2.27
C VAL A 130 14.24 14.02 1.60
N SER A 131 14.37 14.01 0.27
CA SER A 131 14.54 15.22 -0.54
C SER A 131 13.30 15.50 -1.40
N SER A 132 12.78 16.73 -1.39
CA SER A 132 11.70 17.19 -2.27
C SER A 132 12.18 18.27 -3.25
N PHE A 133 11.57 18.31 -4.44
CA PHE A 133 11.88 19.28 -5.49
C PHE A 133 10.59 19.80 -6.13
N ASP A 134 10.37 21.11 -6.10
CA ASP A 134 9.23 21.74 -6.76
C ASP A 134 9.51 21.91 -8.26
N VAL A 135 8.71 21.25 -9.09
CA VAL A 135 8.94 21.16 -10.55
C VAL A 135 7.62 21.31 -11.29
N SER A 136 7.62 21.96 -12.45
CA SER A 136 6.41 22.03 -13.29
C SER A 136 6.02 20.64 -13.80
N PRO A 137 4.75 20.35 -14.15
CA PRO A 137 4.34 19.02 -14.62
C PRO A 137 5.18 18.50 -15.80
N ALA A 138 5.43 19.34 -16.81
CA ALA A 138 6.30 18.99 -17.94
C ALA A 138 7.79 18.81 -17.55
N ALA A 139 8.24 19.45 -16.47
CA ALA A 139 9.57 19.22 -15.91
C ALA A 139 9.59 17.95 -15.05
N SER A 140 8.50 17.61 -14.36
CA SER A 140 8.35 16.39 -13.56
C SER A 140 8.52 15.14 -14.40
N GLU A 141 7.91 15.07 -15.59
CA GLU A 141 8.12 13.96 -16.53
C GLU A 141 9.58 13.85 -16.99
N LYS A 142 10.20 14.99 -17.32
CA LYS A 142 11.62 15.03 -17.73
C LYS A 142 12.56 14.67 -16.59
N ILE A 143 12.24 15.07 -15.37
CA ILE A 143 13.01 14.77 -14.17
C ILE A 143 12.82 13.31 -13.80
N ALA A 144 11.62 12.76 -13.84
CA ALA A 144 11.37 11.34 -13.70
C ALA A 144 12.18 10.54 -14.72
N ALA A 145 12.14 10.92 -16.00
CA ALA A 145 12.96 10.32 -17.05
C ALA A 145 14.47 10.44 -16.78
N THR A 146 14.93 11.60 -16.29
CA THR A 146 16.34 11.86 -15.98
C THR A 146 16.79 11.12 -14.73
N VAL A 147 15.93 11.00 -13.72
CA VAL A 147 16.16 10.25 -12.49
C VAL A 147 16.21 8.77 -12.81
N ILE A 148 15.25 8.25 -13.59
CA ILE A 148 15.32 6.89 -14.13
C ILE A 148 16.66 6.71 -14.85
N GLN A 149 17.05 7.63 -15.74
CA GLN A 149 18.33 7.55 -16.44
C GLN A 149 19.56 7.65 -15.51
N SER A 150 19.50 8.50 -14.48
CA SER A 150 20.58 8.72 -13.51
C SER A 150 20.76 7.51 -12.61
N VAL A 151 19.68 6.99 -12.03
CA VAL A 151 19.67 5.75 -11.24
C VAL A 151 20.21 4.59 -12.08
N LEU A 152 19.78 4.48 -13.33
CA LEU A 152 20.26 3.45 -14.24
C LEU A 152 21.73 3.64 -14.66
N SER A 153 22.27 4.86 -14.61
CA SER A 153 23.67 5.16 -14.99
C SER A 153 24.64 5.24 -13.81
N GLN A 154 24.18 5.53 -12.59
CA GLN A 154 25.01 5.64 -11.39
C GLN A 154 25.42 4.27 -10.79
N ARG A 155 24.73 3.18 -11.14
CA ARG A 155 25.04 1.82 -10.64
C ARG A 155 25.74 0.91 -11.69
N CYS A 156 26.59 1.50 -12.53
CA CYS A 156 27.33 0.80 -13.60
C CYS A 156 28.48 -0.09 -13.07
N CYS A 157 28.20 -1.36 -12.81
CA CYS A 157 29.21 -2.43 -12.88
C CYS A 157 28.59 -3.80 -13.27
N GLU A 158 28.98 -4.27 -14.47
CA GLU A 158 28.93 -5.66 -15.01
C GLU A 158 27.63 -6.25 -15.61
N LYS A 159 27.81 -7.28 -16.49
CA LYS A 159 27.25 -7.60 -17.86
C LYS A 159 25.87 -8.28 -18.09
N THR A 160 25.17 -7.82 -19.16
CA THR A 160 24.04 -8.36 -20.01
C THR A 160 22.53 -8.50 -19.63
N ARG A 161 21.64 -8.00 -20.54
CA ARG A 161 20.37 -8.56 -21.14
C ARG A 161 18.97 -7.96 -20.83
N ASP A 162 18.27 -7.60 -21.93
CA ASP A 162 16.84 -7.45 -22.26
C ASP A 162 15.81 -6.83 -21.27
N ILE A 163 15.22 -5.69 -21.67
CA ILE A 163 14.04 -5.06 -21.05
C ILE A 163 12.80 -5.42 -21.89
N THR A 164 11.87 -6.18 -21.32
CA THR A 164 10.54 -6.40 -21.90
C THR A 164 9.52 -5.58 -21.12
N VAL A 165 8.53 -5.01 -21.80
CA VAL A 165 7.43 -4.28 -21.17
C VAL A 165 6.18 -5.08 -21.46
N ASP A 166 5.84 -6.01 -20.57
CA ASP A 166 4.45 -6.32 -20.19
C ASP A 166 4.40 -7.29 -18.99
N ASN A 167 3.42 -7.09 -18.12
CA ASN A 167 2.90 -8.03 -17.11
C ASN A 167 3.84 -8.85 -16.21
N GLY A 168 4.86 -8.21 -15.66
CA GLY A 168 5.59 -8.70 -14.50
C GLY A 168 7.06 -8.94 -14.78
N LEU A 169 7.85 -7.92 -14.48
CA LEU A 169 9.29 -8.03 -14.33
C LEU A 169 9.64 -7.52 -12.94
N ARG A 170 10.05 -8.45 -12.08
CA ARG A 170 10.76 -8.14 -10.84
C ARG A 170 12.23 -8.40 -11.13
N PHE A 171 13.09 -7.52 -10.64
CA PHE A 171 14.36 -7.80 -9.94
C PHE A 171 15.17 -6.49 -9.87
N GLY A 172 14.82 -5.59 -8.95
CA GLY A 172 15.57 -4.35 -8.76
C GLY A 172 15.34 -3.73 -7.38
N GLU A 173 16.31 -2.92 -6.95
CA GLU A 173 16.41 -2.27 -5.63
C GLU A 173 15.69 -0.90 -5.58
N SER A 174 15.24 -0.36 -6.72
CA SER A 174 14.63 0.97 -6.80
C SER A 174 13.28 0.96 -7.55
N LEU A 175 12.31 1.71 -7.04
CA LEU A 175 10.93 1.78 -7.54
C LEU A 175 10.52 3.19 -7.98
N LEU A 176 9.84 3.29 -9.12
CA LEU A 176 9.08 4.48 -9.50
C LEU A 176 7.59 4.26 -9.22
N LEU A 177 7.01 5.16 -8.44
CA LEU A 177 5.61 5.19 -8.09
C LEU A 177 4.93 6.38 -8.75
N SER A 178 3.90 6.09 -9.55
CA SER A 178 3.02 7.11 -10.11
C SER A 178 1.57 6.86 -9.71
N LYS A 179 0.78 7.94 -9.65
CA LYS A 179 -0.66 7.83 -9.49
C LYS A 179 -1.32 7.62 -10.85
N GLY A 180 -1.65 6.37 -11.15
CA GLY A 180 -2.19 6.01 -12.46
C GLY A 180 -1.09 5.97 -13.52
N MET A 181 -1.16 4.99 -14.41
CA MET A 181 -0.19 4.80 -15.50
C MET A 181 -0.63 5.48 -16.81
N GLN A 182 -1.64 6.36 -16.78
CA GLN A 182 -2.24 6.87 -18.01
C GLN A 182 -1.31 7.85 -18.76
N GLU A 183 -0.37 8.51 -18.08
CA GLU A 183 0.54 9.50 -18.71
C GLU A 183 1.99 9.02 -18.84
N LEU A 184 2.46 8.15 -17.93
CA LEU A 184 3.72 7.44 -18.11
C LEU A 184 3.50 6.23 -19.01
N ASP A 185 3.20 6.50 -20.28
CA ASP A 185 3.08 5.45 -21.27
C ASP A 185 4.37 4.63 -21.24
N SER A 186 4.22 3.32 -21.15
CA SER A 186 5.35 2.41 -21.20
C SER A 186 6.20 2.61 -22.46
N THR A 187 5.57 3.14 -23.53
CA THR A 187 6.21 3.63 -24.75
C THR A 187 7.06 4.87 -24.54
N PHE A 188 6.69 5.82 -23.66
CA PHE A 188 7.49 6.99 -23.30
C PHE A 188 8.74 6.58 -22.51
N VAL A 189 8.60 5.69 -21.54
CA VAL A 189 9.73 5.15 -20.77
C VAL A 189 10.64 4.33 -21.70
N ALA A 190 10.07 3.42 -22.50
CA ALA A 190 10.84 2.60 -23.44
C ALA A 190 11.49 3.45 -24.56
N SER A 191 10.84 4.49 -25.06
CA SER A 191 11.39 5.37 -26.11
C SER A 191 12.49 6.29 -25.57
N THR A 192 12.39 6.73 -24.32
CA THR A 192 13.44 7.49 -23.63
C THR A 192 14.67 6.61 -23.39
N ILE A 193 14.47 5.34 -23.01
CA ILE A 193 15.54 4.35 -22.89
C ILE A 193 16.14 4.02 -24.26
N ARG A 194 15.34 3.96 -25.34
CA ARG A 194 15.80 3.62 -26.71
C ARG A 194 16.57 4.72 -27.46
N ARG A 195 16.61 5.96 -26.96
CA ARG A 195 17.20 7.10 -27.69
C ARG A 195 18.73 7.22 -27.63
N ARG A 196 19.45 6.27 -27.03
CA ARG A 196 20.92 6.22 -27.05
C ARG A 196 21.45 4.80 -27.32
N PRO A 197 22.71 4.67 -27.78
CA PRO A 197 23.28 3.38 -28.17
C PRO A 197 23.15 2.39 -27.02
N THR A 198 22.78 1.16 -27.36
CA THR A 198 22.56 0.04 -26.46
C THR A 198 23.69 -0.04 -25.42
N PRO A 199 23.41 0.13 -24.11
CA PRO A 199 24.42 -0.14 -23.10
C PRO A 199 24.72 -1.64 -23.13
N THR A 200 26.00 -1.98 -23.11
CA THR A 200 26.56 -3.35 -23.15
C THR A 200 26.45 -4.09 -21.80
N ILE A 201 25.59 -3.61 -20.89
CA ILE A 201 25.50 -3.92 -19.44
C ILE A 201 24.03 -4.24 -19.09
N PRO A 202 23.66 -5.21 -18.23
CA PRO A 202 22.31 -5.35 -17.71
C PRO A 202 22.10 -4.25 -16.69
N MET A 203 21.14 -3.42 -16.98
CA MET A 203 20.68 -2.49 -15.98
C MET A 203 19.92 -3.31 -14.95
N LYS A 204 20.16 -3.13 -13.63
CA LYS A 204 19.22 -3.63 -12.61
C LYS A 204 17.86 -3.00 -12.95
N PRO A 205 16.82 -3.77 -13.27
CA PRO A 205 15.58 -3.20 -13.80
C PRO A 205 14.90 -2.32 -12.75
N ALA A 206 14.66 -1.06 -13.12
CA ALA A 206 13.77 -0.19 -12.38
C ALA A 206 12.33 -0.70 -12.57
N THR A 207 11.59 -0.86 -11.47
CA THR A 207 10.19 -1.26 -11.55
C THR A 207 9.31 -0.02 -11.50
N ILE A 208 8.39 0.09 -12.46
CA ILE A 208 7.37 1.14 -12.46
C ILE A 208 6.04 0.51 -12.09
N MET A 209 5.37 1.05 -11.08
CA MET A 209 4.03 0.57 -10.70
C MET A 209 3.20 1.68 -10.06
N THR A 210 1.91 1.40 -9.89
CA THR A 210 1.02 2.29 -9.14
C THR A 210 1.23 2.11 -7.63
N MET A 211 0.96 3.16 -6.86
CA MET A 211 1.00 3.11 -5.38
C MET A 211 0.10 2.00 -4.79
N HIS A 212 -1.01 1.67 -5.46
CA HIS A 212 -1.88 0.57 -5.02
C HIS A 212 -1.26 -0.81 -5.18
N ARG A 213 -0.41 -0.98 -6.21
CA ARG A 213 0.24 -2.26 -6.53
C ARG A 213 1.49 -2.49 -5.68
N SER A 214 2.09 -1.43 -5.15
CA SER A 214 3.27 -1.54 -4.29
C SER A 214 2.94 -1.98 -2.87
N LYS A 215 1.66 -1.98 -2.46
CA LYS A 215 1.27 -2.53 -1.15
C LYS A 215 1.69 -4.00 -1.06
N GLY A 216 2.33 -4.36 0.05
CA GLY A 216 2.95 -5.68 0.26
C GLY A 216 4.36 -5.84 -0.30
N GLU A 217 4.89 -4.85 -1.03
CA GLU A 217 6.25 -4.86 -1.55
C GLU A 217 7.20 -3.96 -0.73
N GLU A 218 8.50 -4.10 -0.97
CA GLU A 218 9.55 -3.28 -0.36
C GLU A 218 10.65 -3.00 -1.38
N PHE A 219 11.23 -1.81 -1.30
CA PHE A 219 12.29 -1.34 -2.19
C PHE A 219 13.31 -0.55 -1.38
N ASP A 220 14.57 -0.55 -1.81
CA ASP A 220 15.59 0.22 -1.11
C ASP A 220 15.34 1.71 -1.30
N ASP A 221 15.14 2.13 -2.56
CA ASP A 221 14.79 3.50 -2.94
C ASP A 221 13.41 3.58 -3.60
N ILE A 222 12.64 4.63 -3.31
CA ILE A 222 11.41 4.96 -4.04
C ILE A 222 11.50 6.35 -4.65
N TYR A 223 10.87 6.52 -5.80
CA TYR A 223 10.72 7.79 -6.48
C TYR A 223 9.24 8.04 -6.73
N LEU A 224 8.72 9.12 -6.18
CA LEU A 224 7.31 9.50 -6.30
C LEU A 224 7.18 10.58 -7.37
N VAL A 225 6.38 10.31 -8.41
CA VAL A 225 6.14 11.23 -9.53
C VAL A 225 4.65 11.58 -9.57
N GLY A 226 4.34 12.81 -9.98
CA GLY A 226 2.96 13.31 -10.08
C GLY A 226 2.39 13.79 -8.75
N TRP A 227 3.26 14.14 -7.79
CA TRP A 227 2.87 14.75 -6.51
C TRP A 227 2.78 16.27 -6.67
N SER A 228 1.84 16.73 -7.50
CA SER A 228 1.65 18.14 -7.84
C SER A 228 0.25 18.64 -7.46
N GLU A 229 0.13 19.95 -7.21
CA GLU A 229 -1.17 20.58 -6.93
C GLU A 229 -2.11 20.41 -8.13
N GLY A 230 -3.31 19.89 -7.87
CA GLY A 230 -4.30 19.56 -8.92
C GLY A 230 -4.20 18.12 -9.45
N GLU A 231 -3.17 17.36 -9.07
CA GLU A 231 -2.96 15.95 -9.46
C GLU A 231 -3.02 15.02 -8.24
N PHE A 232 -2.33 15.41 -7.16
CA PHE A 232 -2.30 14.68 -5.90
C PHE A 232 -2.48 15.60 -4.68
N PRO A 233 -3.49 15.36 -3.81
CA PRO A 233 -4.58 14.39 -3.93
C PRO A 233 -5.45 14.60 -5.16
N HIS A 234 -6.21 13.58 -5.58
CA HIS A 234 -7.09 13.73 -6.76
C HIS A 234 -8.12 14.82 -6.50
N PRO A 235 -8.41 15.74 -7.45
CA PRO A 235 -9.40 16.79 -7.25
C PRO A 235 -10.77 16.26 -6.81
N GLU A 236 -11.20 15.12 -7.37
CA GLU A 236 -12.44 14.48 -6.92
C GLU A 236 -12.37 13.95 -5.49
N ALA A 237 -11.21 13.48 -5.03
CA ALA A 237 -11.05 13.03 -3.65
C ALA A 237 -11.13 14.22 -2.67
N VAL A 238 -10.65 15.39 -3.09
CA VAL A 238 -10.80 16.65 -2.34
C VAL A 238 -12.26 17.07 -2.27
N SER A 239 -12.98 17.07 -3.40
CA SER A 239 -14.38 17.49 -3.44
C SER A 239 -15.34 16.52 -2.73
N SER A 240 -15.01 15.24 -2.70
CA SER A 240 -15.84 14.18 -2.11
C SER A 240 -15.40 13.75 -0.70
N SER A 241 -14.58 14.56 -0.01
CA SER A 241 -14.08 14.27 1.35
C SER A 241 -13.40 12.89 1.51
N ARG A 242 -12.90 12.34 0.40
CA ARG A 242 -12.10 11.09 0.32
C ARG A 242 -10.60 11.32 0.44
N VAL A 243 -10.18 12.55 0.77
CA VAL A 243 -8.77 12.93 0.99
C VAL A 243 -8.06 12.01 1.97
N HIS A 244 -8.78 11.45 2.96
CA HIS A 244 -8.20 10.52 3.91
C HIS A 244 -7.67 9.23 3.25
N GLU A 245 -8.31 8.73 2.20
CA GLU A 245 -7.83 7.55 1.46
C GLU A 245 -6.59 7.87 0.62
N GLU A 246 -6.56 9.05 0.00
CA GLU A 246 -5.39 9.55 -0.74
C GLU A 246 -4.17 9.76 0.18
N ARG A 247 -4.39 10.30 1.38
CA ARG A 247 -3.35 10.42 2.41
C ARG A 247 -2.80 9.06 2.85
N ARG A 248 -3.68 8.05 3.01
CA ARG A 248 -3.25 6.68 3.28
C ARG A 248 -2.51 6.06 2.10
N LEU A 249 -2.91 6.37 0.87
CA LEU A 249 -2.20 5.94 -0.34
C LEU A 249 -0.78 6.53 -0.38
N ALA A 250 -0.64 7.80 -0.04
CA ALA A 250 0.63 8.51 0.10
C ALA A 250 1.52 7.87 1.20
N TYR A 251 0.93 7.60 2.37
CA TYR A 251 1.58 6.89 3.46
C TYR A 251 2.06 5.49 3.04
N VAL A 252 1.21 4.70 2.38
CA VAL A 252 1.58 3.38 1.85
C VAL A 252 2.75 3.51 0.89
N ALA A 253 2.73 4.48 -0.02
CA ALA A 253 3.79 4.71 -0.99
C ALA A 253 5.14 5.00 -0.32
N LEU A 254 5.18 5.94 0.62
CA LEU A 254 6.41 6.29 1.36
C LEU A 254 6.95 5.12 2.18
N THR A 255 6.08 4.38 2.87
CA THR A 255 6.46 3.23 3.70
C THR A 255 6.92 2.00 2.90
N ARG A 256 7.00 2.08 1.56
CA ARG A 256 7.62 1.03 0.74
C ARG A 256 9.13 1.14 0.66
N ALA A 257 9.69 2.32 0.92
CA ALA A 257 11.14 2.54 0.97
C ALA A 257 11.79 1.83 2.17
N ARG A 258 13.09 1.58 2.08
CA ARG A 258 13.92 1.15 3.21
C ARG A 258 14.98 2.18 3.57
N GLN A 259 15.29 3.09 2.66
CA GLN A 259 16.33 4.11 2.77
C GLN A 259 15.90 5.41 2.10
#